data_AF-A0A1Q8SVZ6-F1
#
_entry.id   AF-A0A1Q8SVZ6-F1
#
_cell.length_a   1.000
_cell.length_b   1.000
_cell.length_c   1.000
_cell.angle_alpha   90.00
_cell.angle_beta   90.00
_cell.angle_gamma   90.00
#
_symmetry.space_group_name_H-M   'P 1'
#
loop_
_entity.id
_entity.type
_entity.pdbx_description
1 polymer ?
#
loop_
_entity_poly.entity_id
_entity_poly.type
_entity_poly.pdbx_seq_one_letter_code
_entity_poly.pdbx_strand_id
1 'polypeptide(L)'
;MSEASLSLLLALLLSHTVADFVLQSDSWALQKQQHHFRAPSLYWHVGIHMLLSLVVLVLFGASVASAIVGTLGIGASHWLIDTLKSYTPARQVRFFLLDQLLHILILGLVWWWIVGDNLSGLTFDLALFWQPSTLLVALAYLTVMRPASVLIALIMRRWSEGVDTRGTLADAGARIGMLERFLILTFVLSHQMAAIGFLLTAKSVLRFGDLYEDRDRKLTEYVLLGTMLSFSITLTLGLLTRYLLDAL
;
A
#
# COMPACT_ATOMS: atom_id res chain seq x y z
N MET A 1 20.74 12.78 -7.26
CA MET A 1 19.76 12.57 -8.35
C MET A 1 19.42 13.93 -8.94
N SER A 2 19.44 14.10 -10.26
CA SER A 2 18.98 15.35 -10.89
C SER A 2 17.45 15.40 -10.93
N GLU A 3 16.84 16.58 -10.89
CA GLU A 3 15.39 16.73 -11.02
C GLU A 3 14.86 16.05 -12.29
N ALA A 4 15.56 16.21 -13.41
CA ALA A 4 15.22 15.57 -14.68
C ALA A 4 15.21 14.03 -14.60
N SER A 5 16.16 13.43 -13.86
CA SER A 5 16.17 11.97 -13.67
C SER A 5 14.96 11.48 -12.90
N LEU A 6 14.57 12.19 -11.84
CA LEU A 6 13.38 11.85 -11.06
C LEU A 6 12.11 12.06 -11.89
N SER A 7 12.02 13.15 -12.66
CA SER A 7 10.90 13.43 -13.55
C SER A 7 10.71 12.33 -14.60
N LEU A 8 11.80 11.74 -15.13
CA LEU A 8 11.70 10.59 -16.04
C LEU A 8 11.05 9.38 -15.36
N LEU A 9 11.51 9.01 -14.16
CA LEU A 9 10.91 7.88 -13.41
C LEU A 9 9.43 8.13 -13.13
N LEU A 10 9.09 9.33 -12.67
CA LEU A 10 7.70 9.71 -12.40
C LEU A 10 6.84 9.71 -13.67
N ALA A 11 7.37 10.16 -14.80
CA ALA A 11 6.66 10.13 -16.09
C ALA A 11 6.41 8.69 -16.56
N LEU A 12 7.39 7.79 -16.40
CA LEU A 12 7.21 6.36 -16.68
C LEU A 12 6.14 5.74 -15.77
N LEU A 13 6.20 5.99 -14.46
CA LEU A 13 5.21 5.50 -13.50
C LEU A 13 3.81 6.07 -13.75
N LEU A 14 3.70 7.35 -14.12
CA LEU A 14 2.44 7.98 -14.50
C LEU A 14 1.87 7.32 -15.76
N SER A 15 2.70 7.12 -16.78
CA SER A 15 2.29 6.49 -18.03
C SER A 15 1.77 5.06 -17.81
N HIS A 16 2.46 4.29 -16.96
CA HIS A 16 2.04 2.95 -16.54
C HIS A 16 0.69 2.99 -15.81
N THR A 17 0.52 3.91 -14.86
CA THR A 17 -0.72 4.06 -14.09
C THR A 17 -1.90 4.41 -15.00
N VAL A 18 -1.69 5.31 -15.97
CA VAL A 18 -2.70 5.66 -16.97
C VAL A 18 -3.05 4.45 -17.83
N ALA A 19 -2.06 3.70 -18.30
CA ALA A 19 -2.30 2.51 -19.12
C ALA A 19 -3.06 1.41 -18.37
N ASP A 20 -2.65 1.07 -17.14
CA ASP A 20 -3.23 -0.03 -16.34
C ASP A 20 -4.62 0.28 -15.78
N PHE A 21 -4.88 1.53 -15.38
CA PHE A 21 -6.08 1.88 -14.62
C PHE A 21 -7.07 2.78 -15.36
N VAL A 22 -6.61 3.55 -16.36
CA VAL A 22 -7.47 4.47 -17.12
C VAL A 22 -7.78 3.92 -18.50
N LEU A 23 -6.79 3.41 -19.22
CA LEU A 23 -6.96 2.94 -20.60
C LEU A 23 -7.36 1.47 -20.69
N GLN A 24 -6.99 0.65 -19.70
CA GLN A 24 -7.43 -0.73 -19.62
C GLN A 24 -8.88 -0.81 -19.13
N SER A 25 -9.75 -1.41 -19.93
CA SER A 25 -11.14 -1.67 -19.54
C SER A 25 -11.31 -3.00 -18.77
N ASP A 26 -12.38 -3.11 -18.00
CA ASP A 26 -12.74 -4.35 -17.31
C ASP A 26 -12.95 -5.54 -18.27
N SER A 27 -13.44 -5.27 -19.49
CA SER A 27 -13.64 -6.31 -20.50
C SER A 27 -12.32 -6.88 -21.00
N TRP A 28 -11.28 -6.04 -21.13
CA TRP A 28 -9.92 -6.49 -21.46
C TRP A 28 -9.33 -7.33 -20.33
N ALA A 29 -9.47 -6.88 -19.08
CA ALA A 29 -9.00 -7.64 -17.93
C ALA A 29 -9.69 -9.03 -17.83
N LEU A 30 -10.99 -9.09 -18.09
CA LEU A 30 -11.74 -10.35 -18.12
C LEU A 30 -11.28 -11.25 -19.28
N GLN A 31 -11.07 -10.69 -20.47
CA GLN A 31 -10.61 -11.45 -21.62
C GLN A 31 -9.21 -12.04 -21.38
N LYS A 32 -8.28 -11.29 -20.77
CA LYS A 32 -6.96 -11.79 -20.35
C LYS A 32 -7.07 -12.98 -19.41
N GLN A 33 -7.97 -12.92 -18.42
CA GLN A 33 -8.23 -14.03 -17.49
C GLN A 33 -8.78 -15.29 -18.17
N GLN A 34 -9.62 -15.13 -19.20
CA GLN A 34 -10.27 -16.26 -19.88
C GLN A 34 -9.40 -16.91 -20.96
N HIS A 35 -8.64 -16.10 -21.71
CA HIS A 35 -7.91 -16.55 -22.89
C HIS A 35 -6.39 -16.50 -22.72
N HIS A 36 -5.89 -15.99 -21.59
CA HIS A 36 -4.47 -15.93 -21.23
C HIS A 36 -3.61 -15.33 -22.34
N PHE A 37 -2.52 -15.99 -22.73
CA PHE A 37 -1.64 -15.55 -23.82
C PHE A 37 -2.33 -15.41 -25.19
N ARG A 38 -3.52 -15.99 -25.37
CA ARG A 38 -4.31 -15.89 -26.62
C ARG A 38 -5.24 -14.68 -26.63
N ALA A 39 -5.36 -13.93 -25.54
CA ALA A 39 -6.23 -12.76 -25.45
C ALA A 39 -5.70 -11.62 -26.34
N PRO A 40 -6.45 -11.16 -27.36
CA PRO A 40 -6.02 -10.02 -28.18
C PRO A 40 -5.84 -8.73 -27.37
N SER A 41 -6.65 -8.53 -26.32
CA SER A 41 -6.52 -7.40 -25.39
C SER A 41 -5.17 -7.33 -24.69
N LEU A 42 -4.49 -8.46 -24.46
CA LEU A 42 -3.14 -8.48 -23.90
C LEU A 42 -2.16 -7.74 -24.80
N TYR A 43 -2.19 -8.01 -26.11
CA TYR A 43 -1.27 -7.40 -27.07
C TYR A 43 -1.57 -5.93 -27.29
N TRP A 44 -2.85 -5.54 -27.34
CA TRP A 44 -3.22 -4.12 -27.40
C TRP A 44 -2.76 -3.36 -26.16
N HIS A 45 -2.94 -3.96 -24.98
CA HIS A 45 -2.52 -3.35 -23.72
C HIS A 45 -0.99 -3.19 -23.64
N VAL A 46 -0.23 -4.22 -23.99
CA VAL A 46 1.24 -4.14 -24.10
C VAL A 46 1.66 -3.08 -25.12
N GLY A 47 0.97 -2.99 -26.26
CA GLY A 47 1.21 -1.96 -27.27
C GLY A 47 1.03 -0.53 -26.74
N ILE A 48 0.03 -0.29 -25.89
CA ILE A 48 -0.18 1.00 -25.22
C ILE A 48 1.00 1.32 -24.30
N HIS A 49 1.43 0.36 -23.46
CA HIS A 49 2.59 0.53 -22.59
C HIS A 49 3.87 0.83 -23.37
N MET A 50 4.11 0.12 -24.47
CA MET A 50 5.25 0.37 -25.35
C MET A 50 5.18 1.75 -26.00
N LEU A 51 4.02 2.17 -26.51
CA LEU A 51 3.87 3.49 -27.12
C LEU A 51 4.12 4.62 -26.10
N LEU A 52 3.48 4.54 -24.93
CA LEU A 52 3.60 5.58 -23.91
C LEU A 52 5.02 5.65 -23.33
N SER A 53 5.64 4.50 -23.03
CA SER A 53 7.02 4.47 -22.54
C SER A 53 8.02 4.98 -23.58
N LEU A 54 7.84 4.67 -24.87
CA LEU A 54 8.68 5.21 -25.94
C LEU A 54 8.57 6.73 -26.02
N VAL A 55 7.34 7.27 -26.00
CA VAL A 55 7.09 8.72 -26.00
C VAL A 55 7.80 9.38 -24.81
N VAL A 56 7.64 8.82 -23.61
CA VAL A 56 8.32 9.34 -22.41
C VAL A 56 9.84 9.31 -22.58
N LEU A 57 10.43 8.16 -22.96
CA LEU A 57 11.88 8.04 -23.10
C LEU A 57 12.45 9.03 -24.12
N VAL A 58 11.79 9.20 -25.27
CA VAL A 58 12.21 10.16 -26.31
C VAL A 58 12.10 11.62 -25.82
N LEU A 59 10.98 11.98 -25.18
CA LEU A 59 10.77 13.36 -24.68
C LEU A 59 11.80 13.76 -23.61
N PHE A 60 12.25 12.79 -22.82
CA PHE A 60 13.27 12.99 -21.79
C PHE A 60 14.71 12.83 -22.31
N GLY A 61 14.89 12.77 -23.64
CA GLY A 61 16.20 12.84 -24.28
C GLY A 61 16.99 11.54 -24.29
N ALA A 62 16.36 10.39 -24.05
CA ALA A 62 17.02 9.11 -24.26
C ALA A 62 17.41 8.96 -25.74
N SER A 63 18.61 8.43 -26.01
CA SER A 63 19.03 8.14 -27.39
C SER A 63 18.03 7.18 -28.03
N VAL A 64 17.79 7.30 -29.34
CA VAL A 64 16.82 6.46 -30.07
C VAL A 64 17.07 4.96 -29.81
N ALA A 65 18.34 4.53 -29.84
CA ALA A 65 18.70 3.15 -29.55
C ALA A 65 18.30 2.72 -28.12
N SER A 66 18.63 3.55 -27.12
CA SER A 66 18.29 3.27 -25.72
C SER A 66 16.79 3.30 -25.47
N ALA A 67 16.06 4.22 -26.11
CA ALA A 67 14.61 4.33 -25.99
C ALA A 67 13.92 3.08 -26.56
N ILE A 68 14.36 2.58 -27.73
CA ILE A 68 13.85 1.35 -28.33
C ILE A 68 14.13 0.15 -27.43
N VAL A 69 15.37 -0.03 -26.96
CA VAL A 69 15.75 -1.15 -26.08
C VAL A 69 14.96 -1.12 -24.77
N GLY A 70 14.85 0.06 -24.12
CA GLY A 70 14.08 0.24 -22.90
C GLY A 70 12.59 -0.07 -23.11
N THR A 71 12.00 0.43 -24.20
CA THR A 71 10.60 0.18 -24.56
C THR A 71 10.33 -1.30 -24.79
N LEU A 72 11.22 -2.00 -25.51
CA LEU A 72 11.11 -3.45 -25.74
C LEU A 72 11.23 -4.23 -24.42
N GLY A 73 12.12 -3.81 -23.52
CA GLY A 73 12.25 -4.39 -22.18
C GLY A 73 10.98 -4.24 -21.35
N ILE A 74 10.38 -3.03 -21.34
CA ILE A 74 9.10 -2.76 -20.67
C ILE A 74 7.99 -3.60 -21.30
N GLY A 75 7.85 -3.61 -22.63
CA GLY A 75 6.80 -4.36 -23.32
C GLY A 75 6.91 -5.87 -23.10
N ALA A 76 8.10 -6.45 -23.21
CA ALA A 76 8.32 -7.89 -23.04
C ALA A 76 8.06 -8.35 -21.60
N SER A 77 8.51 -7.58 -20.62
CA SER A 77 8.27 -7.89 -19.20
C SER A 77 6.80 -7.69 -18.82
N HIS A 78 6.14 -6.63 -19.30
CA HIS A 78 4.71 -6.39 -19.08
C HIS A 78 3.88 -7.54 -19.65
N TRP A 79 4.14 -7.94 -20.90
CA TRP A 79 3.51 -9.10 -21.52
C TRP A 79 3.68 -10.37 -20.67
N LEU A 80 4.89 -10.63 -20.18
CA LEU A 80 5.19 -11.80 -19.35
C LEU A 80 4.43 -11.75 -18.00
N ILE A 81 4.51 -10.62 -17.29
CA ILE A 81 3.88 -10.43 -15.98
C ILE A 81 2.37 -10.58 -16.08
N ASP A 82 1.74 -9.88 -17.04
CA ASP A 82 0.29 -9.95 -17.26
C ASP A 82 -0.16 -11.35 -17.68
N THR A 83 0.63 -12.04 -18.51
CA THR A 83 0.36 -13.43 -18.88
C THR A 83 0.39 -14.32 -17.65
N LEU A 84 1.45 -14.25 -16.83
CA LEU A 84 1.58 -15.04 -15.60
C LEU A 84 0.44 -14.74 -14.61
N LYS A 85 0.11 -13.47 -14.41
CA LYS A 85 -1.03 -13.02 -13.58
C LYS A 85 -2.34 -13.61 -14.07
N SER A 86 -2.55 -13.75 -15.38
CA SER A 86 -3.79 -14.30 -15.94
C SER A 86 -4.06 -15.75 -15.51
N TYR A 87 -3.03 -16.52 -15.15
CA TYR A 87 -3.15 -17.89 -14.62
C TYR A 87 -3.39 -17.96 -13.11
N THR A 88 -3.37 -16.81 -12.43
CA THR A 88 -3.64 -16.74 -10.98
C THR A 88 -5.12 -16.53 -10.71
N PRO A 89 -5.64 -16.93 -9.52
CA PRO A 89 -7.02 -16.66 -9.14
C PRO A 89 -7.42 -15.18 -9.25
N ALA A 90 -8.51 -14.91 -9.96
CA ALA A 90 -9.04 -13.56 -10.15
C ALA A 90 -9.38 -12.87 -8.81
N ARG A 91 -9.29 -11.53 -8.80
CA ARG A 91 -9.74 -10.65 -7.70
C ARG A 91 -9.08 -10.87 -6.33
N GLN A 92 -7.91 -11.52 -6.28
CA GLN A 92 -7.14 -11.62 -5.05
C GLN A 92 -6.12 -10.48 -4.95
N VAL A 93 -6.21 -9.70 -3.88
CA VAL A 93 -5.34 -8.52 -3.63
C VAL A 93 -3.86 -8.87 -3.68
N ARG A 94 -3.45 -10.05 -3.20
CA ARG A 94 -2.04 -10.48 -3.20
C ARG A 94 -1.42 -10.51 -4.61
N PHE A 95 -2.16 -11.02 -5.60
CA PHE A 95 -1.65 -11.12 -6.97
C PHE A 95 -1.72 -9.78 -7.68
N PHE A 96 -2.71 -8.94 -7.35
CA PHE A 96 -2.76 -7.55 -7.79
C PHE A 96 -1.55 -6.75 -7.28
N LEU A 97 -1.21 -6.85 -5.99
CA LEU A 97 -0.05 -6.15 -5.42
C LEU A 97 1.27 -6.67 -5.99
N LEU A 98 1.43 -7.99 -6.13
CA LEU A 98 2.63 -8.58 -6.72
C LEU A 98 2.84 -8.12 -8.17
N ASP A 99 1.77 -8.12 -8.96
CA ASP A 99 1.76 -7.60 -10.33
C ASP A 99 2.26 -6.15 -10.41
N GLN A 100 1.68 -5.25 -9.61
CA GLN A 100 2.09 -3.84 -9.60
C GLN A 100 3.53 -3.65 -9.11
N LEU A 101 3.97 -4.43 -8.11
CA LEU A 101 5.36 -4.40 -7.64
C LEU A 101 6.35 -4.83 -8.72
N LEU A 102 6.03 -5.88 -9.49
CA LEU A 102 6.88 -6.33 -10.58
C LEU A 102 6.96 -5.29 -11.70
N HIS A 103 5.84 -4.67 -12.08
CA HIS A 103 5.85 -3.59 -13.08
C HIS A 103 6.67 -2.38 -12.62
N ILE A 104 6.48 -1.91 -11.37
CA ILE A 104 7.27 -0.81 -10.80
C ILE A 104 8.76 -1.16 -10.76
N LEU A 105 9.10 -2.39 -10.41
CA LEU A 105 10.49 -2.87 -10.40
C LEU A 105 11.12 -2.78 -11.79
N ILE A 106 10.44 -3.26 -12.84
CA ILE A 106 10.92 -3.17 -14.22
C ILE A 106 11.13 -1.71 -14.63
N LEU A 107 10.17 -0.83 -14.36
CA LEU A 107 10.28 0.59 -14.70
C LEU A 107 11.46 1.23 -13.97
N GLY A 108 11.68 0.87 -12.69
CA GLY A 108 12.84 1.28 -11.92
C GLY A 108 14.16 0.79 -12.51
N LEU A 109 14.22 -0.47 -12.99
CA LEU A 109 15.42 -1.02 -13.62
C LEU A 109 15.72 -0.36 -14.97
N VAL A 110 14.71 -0.11 -15.80
CA VAL A 110 14.88 0.59 -17.09
C VAL A 110 15.29 2.04 -16.85
N TRP A 111 14.66 2.72 -15.91
CA TRP A 111 15.06 4.06 -15.47
C TRP A 111 16.51 4.09 -15.00
N TRP A 112 16.89 3.17 -14.12
CA TRP A 112 18.26 3.07 -13.63
C TRP A 112 19.23 2.79 -14.78
N TRP A 113 18.91 1.90 -15.71
CA TRP A 113 19.77 1.63 -16.86
C TRP A 113 19.97 2.86 -17.77
N ILE A 114 18.92 3.66 -18.00
CA ILE A 114 18.98 4.88 -18.83
C ILE A 114 19.78 6.00 -18.15
N VAL A 115 19.61 6.18 -16.84
CA VAL A 115 20.22 7.28 -16.09
C VAL A 115 21.57 6.87 -15.46
N GLY A 116 21.83 5.56 -15.34
CA GLY A 116 22.79 4.93 -14.44
C GLY A 116 24.24 5.42 -14.53
N ASP A 117 24.69 5.81 -15.72
CA ASP A 117 26.02 6.40 -15.91
C ASP A 117 26.18 7.75 -15.18
N ASN A 118 25.07 8.44 -14.88
CA ASN A 118 25.01 9.68 -14.08
C ASN A 118 24.59 9.43 -12.61
N LEU A 119 24.44 8.17 -12.18
CA LEU A 119 24.01 7.79 -10.82
C LEU A 119 25.17 7.29 -9.94
N SER A 120 26.39 7.82 -10.13
CA SER A 120 27.55 7.53 -9.27
C SER A 120 27.35 7.83 -7.77
N GLY A 121 26.19 8.35 -7.36
CA GLY A 121 25.78 8.53 -5.97
C GLY A 121 24.49 7.81 -5.54
N LEU A 122 23.88 6.93 -6.36
CA LEU A 122 22.71 6.15 -5.96
C LEU A 122 23.12 4.75 -5.46
N THR A 123 23.94 4.70 -4.42
CA THR A 123 24.16 3.45 -3.70
C THR A 123 22.94 3.17 -2.84
N PHE A 124 22.28 2.02 -3.05
CA PHE A 124 21.33 1.50 -2.07
C PHE A 124 22.12 1.12 -0.82
N ASP A 125 22.17 2.04 0.15
CA ASP A 125 22.79 1.74 1.43
C ASP A 125 21.85 0.84 2.23
N LEU A 126 22.04 -0.47 2.08
CA LEU A 126 21.29 -1.47 2.83
C LEU A 126 21.47 -1.30 4.35
N ALA A 127 22.50 -0.57 4.80
CA ALA A 127 22.68 -0.26 6.22
C ALA A 127 21.55 0.63 6.77
N LEU A 128 20.84 1.41 5.95
CA LEU A 128 19.66 2.19 6.36
C LEU A 128 18.59 1.32 7.01
N PHE A 129 18.41 0.07 6.54
CA PHE A 129 17.45 -0.86 7.15
C PHE A 129 17.85 -1.28 8.56
N TRP A 130 19.16 -1.37 8.83
CA TRP A 130 19.74 -1.80 10.11
C TRP A 130 20.09 -0.67 11.06
N GLN A 131 19.73 0.57 10.74
CA GLN A 131 19.86 1.68 11.67
C GLN A 131 18.90 1.49 12.87
N PRO A 132 19.33 1.80 14.10
CA PRO A 132 18.48 1.69 15.29
C PRO A 132 17.14 2.41 15.16
N SER A 133 17.11 3.58 14.51
CA SER A 133 15.90 4.36 14.24
C SER A 133 14.92 3.61 13.35
N THR A 134 15.37 3.06 12.22
CA THR A 134 14.56 2.25 11.29
C THR A 134 14.01 1.00 11.98
N LEU A 135 14.87 0.29 12.72
CA LEU A 135 14.48 -0.90 13.48
C LEU A 135 13.45 -0.58 14.57
N LEU A 136 13.61 0.55 15.27
CA LEU A 136 12.68 1.02 16.29
C LEU A 136 11.30 1.35 15.70
N VAL A 137 11.25 2.06 14.56
CA VAL A 137 10.00 2.35 13.85
C VAL A 137 9.33 1.04 13.40
N ALA A 138 10.08 0.13 12.78
CA ALA A 138 9.56 -1.17 12.35
C ALA A 138 9.00 -1.98 13.53
N LEU A 139 9.72 -2.02 14.66
CA LEU A 139 9.28 -2.67 15.89
C LEU A 139 7.99 -2.05 16.45
N ALA A 140 7.88 -0.71 16.44
CA ALA A 140 6.68 -0.02 16.90
C ALA A 140 5.45 -0.40 16.05
N TYR A 141 5.56 -0.38 14.72
CA TYR A 141 4.48 -0.82 13.84
C TYR A 141 4.10 -2.29 14.07
N LEU A 142 5.08 -3.18 14.17
CA LEU A 142 4.83 -4.60 14.45
C LEU A 142 4.09 -4.80 15.78
N THR A 143 4.55 -4.12 16.82
CA THR A 143 3.99 -4.20 18.19
C THR A 143 2.55 -3.72 18.23
N VAL A 144 2.27 -2.59 17.58
CA VAL A 144 0.93 -1.99 17.53
C VAL A 144 -0.03 -2.80 16.64
N MET A 145 0.46 -3.45 15.58
CA MET A 145 -0.38 -4.27 14.68
C MET A 145 -0.72 -5.64 15.26
N ARG A 146 0.21 -6.33 15.93
CA ARG A 146 -0.01 -7.71 16.39
C ARG A 146 -0.06 -7.86 17.92
N PRO A 147 1.02 -7.70 18.68
CA PRO A 147 0.99 -7.78 20.15
C PRO A 147 -0.12 -6.95 20.81
N ALA A 148 -0.29 -5.69 20.41
CA ALA A 148 -1.33 -4.83 20.97
C ALA A 148 -2.74 -5.36 20.65
N SER A 149 -2.98 -5.89 19.45
CA SER A 149 -4.26 -6.52 19.09
C SER A 149 -4.59 -7.70 20.00
N VAL A 150 -3.60 -8.54 20.30
CA VAL A 150 -3.75 -9.68 21.22
C VAL A 150 -4.03 -9.18 22.64
N LEU A 151 -3.28 -8.19 23.13
CA LEU A 151 -3.47 -7.60 24.45
C LEU A 151 -4.88 -7.00 24.61
N ILE A 152 -5.32 -6.22 23.63
CA ILE A 152 -6.67 -5.62 23.60
C ILE A 152 -7.72 -6.72 23.64
N ALA A 153 -7.58 -7.77 22.82
CA ALA A 153 -8.53 -8.89 22.81
C ALA A 153 -8.60 -9.61 24.17
N LEU A 154 -7.45 -9.82 24.83
CA LEU A 154 -7.39 -10.42 26.17
C LEU A 154 -8.08 -9.55 27.22
N ILE A 155 -7.83 -8.23 27.23
CA ILE A 155 -8.47 -7.29 28.16
C ILE A 155 -9.98 -7.25 27.90
N MET A 156 -10.38 -7.17 26.63
CA MET A 156 -11.78 -7.03 26.24
C MET A 156 -12.61 -8.31 26.39
N ARG A 157 -11.99 -9.46 26.70
CA ARG A 157 -12.66 -10.76 26.78
C ARG A 157 -13.90 -10.74 27.69
N ARG A 158 -13.80 -10.12 28.88
CA ARG A 158 -14.94 -9.99 29.82
C ARG A 158 -16.14 -9.22 29.24
N TRP A 159 -15.88 -8.26 28.35
CA TRP A 159 -16.91 -7.43 27.73
C TRP A 159 -17.44 -8.02 26.43
N SER A 160 -16.78 -9.05 25.89
CA SER A 160 -17.26 -9.81 24.74
C SER A 160 -18.31 -10.87 25.11
N GLU A 161 -18.45 -11.20 26.39
CA GLU A 161 -19.43 -12.18 26.87
C GLU A 161 -20.87 -11.70 26.63
N GLY A 162 -21.59 -12.41 25.76
CA GLY A 162 -22.97 -12.06 25.39
C GLY A 162 -23.09 -11.08 24.21
N VAL A 163 -21.98 -10.70 23.57
CA VAL A 163 -21.97 -10.00 22.27
C VAL A 163 -21.78 -11.05 21.16
N ASP A 164 -22.62 -11.01 20.12
CA ASP A 164 -22.45 -11.90 18.98
C ASP A 164 -21.23 -11.47 18.15
N THR A 165 -20.06 -12.02 18.47
CA THR A 165 -18.80 -11.77 17.76
C THR A 165 -18.50 -12.83 16.70
N ARG A 166 -19.50 -13.60 16.23
CA ARG A 166 -19.29 -14.65 15.22
C ARG A 166 -19.63 -14.12 13.82
N GLY A 167 -18.75 -14.40 12.85
CA GLY A 167 -18.96 -14.09 11.44
C GLY A 167 -18.03 -13.01 10.87
N THR A 168 -18.24 -12.69 9.59
CA THR A 168 -17.40 -11.78 8.77
C THR A 168 -17.29 -10.36 9.34
N LEU A 169 -18.27 -9.92 10.12
CA LEU A 169 -18.29 -8.60 10.76
C LEU A 169 -17.27 -8.47 11.91
N ALA A 170 -17.02 -9.54 12.66
CA ALA A 170 -16.00 -9.53 13.72
C ALA A 170 -14.59 -9.42 13.12
N ASP A 171 -14.34 -10.12 12.00
CA ASP A 171 -13.10 -9.99 11.24
C ASP A 171 -12.93 -8.57 10.65
N ALA A 172 -14.01 -7.93 10.23
CA ALA A 172 -13.99 -6.55 9.76
C ALA A 172 -13.61 -5.57 10.89
N GLY A 173 -14.19 -5.72 12.09
CA GLY A 173 -13.86 -4.89 13.26
C GLY A 173 -12.39 -4.99 13.68
N ALA A 174 -11.82 -6.21 13.68
CA ALA A 174 -10.41 -6.42 13.97
C ALA A 174 -9.50 -5.73 12.93
N ARG A 175 -9.86 -5.80 11.64
CA ARG A 175 -9.13 -5.12 10.56
C ARG A 175 -9.24 -3.60 10.64
N ILE A 176 -10.42 -3.06 10.94
CA ILE A 176 -10.62 -1.63 11.19
C ILE A 176 -9.73 -1.15 12.33
N GLY A 177 -9.71 -1.89 13.45
CA GLY A 177 -8.83 -1.58 14.57
C GLY A 177 -7.35 -1.57 14.21
N MET A 178 -6.89 -2.50 13.36
CA MET A 178 -5.51 -2.49 12.85
C MET A 178 -5.25 -1.24 11.98
N LEU A 179 -6.15 -0.88 11.07
CA LEU A 179 -6.00 0.32 10.23
C LEU A 179 -5.95 1.60 11.07
N GLU A 180 -6.82 1.74 12.07
CA GLU A 180 -6.82 2.88 12.98
C GLU A 180 -5.50 3.01 13.72
N ARG A 181 -5.00 1.91 14.29
CA ARG A 181 -3.73 1.93 15.01
C ARG A 181 -2.56 2.27 14.09
N PHE A 182 -2.58 1.80 12.83
CA PHE A 182 -1.59 2.14 11.83
C PHE A 182 -1.58 3.65 11.55
N LEU A 183 -2.77 4.23 11.36
CA LEU A 183 -2.94 5.67 11.13
C LEU A 183 -2.52 6.49 12.35
N ILE A 184 -2.95 6.12 13.56
CA ILE A 184 -2.58 6.82 14.80
C ILE A 184 -1.05 6.83 14.98
N LEU A 185 -0.39 5.68 14.86
CA LEU A 185 1.07 5.62 14.98
C LEU A 185 1.75 6.49 13.91
N THR A 186 1.29 6.44 12.66
CA THR A 186 1.80 7.28 11.57
C THR A 186 1.65 8.76 11.87
N PHE A 187 0.49 9.19 12.36
CA PHE A 187 0.25 10.59 12.74
C PHE A 187 1.11 11.02 13.93
N VAL A 188 1.33 10.16 14.92
CA VAL A 188 2.22 10.45 16.05
C VAL A 188 3.66 10.67 15.57
N LEU A 189 4.18 9.76 14.74
CA LEU A 189 5.54 9.85 14.18
C LEU A 189 5.69 11.01 13.18
N SER A 190 4.61 11.43 12.53
CA SER A 190 4.59 12.57 11.60
C SER A 190 4.31 13.92 12.29
N HIS A 191 4.25 13.96 13.64
CA HIS A 191 3.89 15.15 14.42
C HIS A 191 2.49 15.72 14.15
N GLN A 192 1.57 14.92 13.60
CA GLN A 192 0.21 15.33 13.21
C GLN A 192 -0.83 14.96 14.27
N MET A 193 -0.69 15.49 15.49
CA MET A 193 -1.61 15.18 16.61
C MET A 193 -3.06 15.58 16.31
N ALA A 194 -3.29 16.64 15.52
CA ALA A 194 -4.62 17.08 15.12
C ALA A 194 -5.35 16.04 14.25
N ALA A 195 -4.64 15.34 13.37
CA ALA A 195 -5.23 14.31 12.49
C ALA A 195 -5.78 13.12 13.29
N ILE A 196 -5.18 12.83 14.44
CA ILE A 196 -5.67 11.83 15.38
C ILE A 196 -7.03 12.23 15.97
N GLY A 197 -7.19 13.51 16.34
CA GLY A 197 -8.47 14.05 16.82
C GLY A 197 -9.57 13.95 15.76
N PHE A 198 -9.23 14.22 14.49
CA PHE A 198 -10.16 14.05 13.37
C PHE A 198 -10.59 12.59 13.19
N LEU A 199 -9.63 11.65 13.20
CA LEU A 199 -9.91 10.22 13.09
C LEU A 199 -10.88 9.73 14.17
N LEU A 200 -10.64 10.15 15.43
CA LEU A 200 -11.53 9.81 16.55
C LEU A 200 -12.92 10.41 16.39
N THR A 201 -12.99 11.68 16.00
CA THR A 201 -14.27 12.39 15.80
C THR A 201 -15.09 11.73 14.70
N ALA A 202 -14.47 11.39 13.56
CA ALA A 202 -15.14 10.70 12.45
C ALA A 202 -15.75 9.36 12.91
N LYS A 203 -15.00 8.60 13.72
CA LYS A 203 -15.46 7.33 14.28
C LYS A 203 -16.64 7.50 15.26
N SER A 204 -16.61 8.53 16.08
CA SER A 204 -17.71 8.84 17.01
C SER A 204 -18.97 9.26 16.26
N VAL A 205 -18.87 10.11 15.24
CA VAL A 205 -20.01 10.58 14.42
C VAL A 205 -20.75 9.42 13.76
N LEU A 206 -20.01 8.47 13.16
CA LEU A 206 -20.60 7.30 12.49
C LEU A 206 -21.34 6.34 13.44
N ARG A 207 -21.18 6.52 14.76
CA ARG A 207 -21.71 5.62 15.78
C ARG A 207 -22.86 6.19 16.61
N PHE A 208 -23.20 7.47 16.40
CA PHE A 208 -24.29 8.12 17.13
C PHE A 208 -25.69 7.58 16.78
N GLY A 209 -25.86 6.92 15.62
CA GLY A 209 -27.14 6.36 15.18
C GLY A 209 -27.56 5.05 15.84
N ASP A 210 -26.63 4.33 16.49
CA ASP A 210 -26.83 2.95 16.96
C ASP A 210 -27.34 2.85 18.41
N LEU A 211 -27.87 3.94 19.00
CA LEU A 211 -28.07 4.05 20.46
C LEU A 211 -29.48 3.68 20.98
N TYR A 212 -30.38 3.15 20.15
CA TYR A 212 -31.82 3.10 20.48
C TYR A 212 -32.35 1.76 21.00
N GLU A 213 -31.62 0.64 20.90
CA GLU A 213 -32.05 -0.68 21.41
C GLU A 213 -31.06 -1.29 22.43
N ASP A 214 -31.55 -2.01 23.46
CA ASP A 214 -30.72 -2.57 24.55
C ASP A 214 -29.63 -3.56 24.06
N ARG A 215 -29.87 -4.25 22.93
CA ARG A 215 -28.89 -5.13 22.28
C ARG A 215 -27.73 -4.31 21.70
N ASP A 216 -28.02 -3.13 21.16
CA ASP A 216 -27.04 -2.22 20.60
C ASP A 216 -26.26 -1.49 21.69
N ARG A 217 -26.80 -1.38 22.91
CA ARG A 217 -26.10 -0.76 24.05
C ARG A 217 -24.86 -1.53 24.48
N LYS A 218 -24.95 -2.86 24.67
CA LYS A 218 -23.78 -3.69 25.01
C LYS A 218 -22.73 -3.70 23.90
N LEU A 219 -23.17 -3.77 22.64
CA LEU A 219 -22.26 -3.69 21.48
C LEU A 219 -21.57 -2.32 21.44
N THR A 220 -22.31 -1.25 21.66
CA THR A 220 -21.77 0.12 21.69
C THR A 220 -20.76 0.30 22.81
N GLU A 221 -21.06 -0.14 24.02
CA GLU A 221 -20.11 -0.13 25.15
C GLU A 221 -18.85 -0.94 24.84
N TYR A 222 -19.00 -2.17 24.30
CA TYR A 222 -17.88 -3.05 23.93
C TYR A 222 -16.91 -2.35 22.98
N VAL A 223 -17.38 -1.76 21.89
CA VAL A 223 -16.47 -1.16 20.92
C VAL A 223 -16.07 0.29 21.25
N LEU A 224 -16.86 1.04 22.04
CA LEU A 224 -16.37 2.30 22.62
C LEU A 224 -15.16 2.05 23.52
N LEU A 225 -15.27 1.09 24.45
CA LEU A 225 -14.18 0.68 25.34
C LEU A 225 -12.99 0.14 24.54
N GLY A 226 -13.24 -0.76 23.58
CA GLY A 226 -12.18 -1.31 22.73
C GLY A 226 -11.43 -0.25 21.94
N THR A 227 -12.14 0.76 21.43
CA THR A 227 -11.54 1.89 20.69
C THR A 227 -10.69 2.76 21.60
N MET A 228 -11.22 3.15 22.78
CA MET A 228 -10.48 3.99 23.73
C MET A 228 -9.23 3.28 24.26
N LEU A 229 -9.32 1.97 24.54
CA LEU A 229 -8.18 1.15 24.95
C LEU A 229 -7.13 1.07 23.84
N SER A 230 -7.56 0.74 22.61
CA SER A 230 -6.69 0.65 21.44
C SER A 230 -5.97 1.98 21.17
N PHE A 231 -6.71 3.08 21.25
CA PHE A 231 -6.19 4.43 21.12
C PHE A 231 -5.13 4.73 22.18
N SER A 232 -5.45 4.51 23.46
CA SER A 232 -4.55 4.82 24.58
C SER A 232 -3.23 4.04 24.48
N ILE A 233 -3.30 2.75 24.18
CA ILE A 233 -2.11 1.89 23.99
C ILE A 233 -1.27 2.42 22.81
N THR A 234 -1.90 2.70 21.68
CA THR A 234 -1.20 3.12 20.46
C THR A 234 -0.57 4.50 20.61
N LEU A 235 -1.28 5.45 21.23
CA LEU A 235 -0.77 6.78 21.50
C LEU A 235 0.43 6.72 22.44
N THR A 236 0.34 5.95 23.53
CA THR A 236 1.43 5.79 24.49
C THR A 236 2.67 5.17 23.83
N LEU A 237 2.49 4.07 23.09
CA LEU A 237 3.59 3.42 22.36
C LEU A 237 4.18 4.35 21.29
N GLY A 238 3.35 5.10 20.56
CA GLY A 238 3.82 6.04 19.55
C GLY A 238 4.62 7.20 20.15
N LEU A 239 4.14 7.79 21.26
CA LEU A 239 4.86 8.86 21.95
C LEU A 239 6.18 8.36 22.54
N LEU A 240 6.19 7.15 23.11
CA LEU A 240 7.42 6.51 23.59
C LEU A 240 8.40 6.27 22.43
N THR A 241 7.92 5.74 21.31
CA THR A 241 8.73 5.50 20.11
C THR A 241 9.36 6.80 19.63
N ARG A 242 8.57 7.88 19.56
CA ARG A 242 9.06 9.20 19.18
C ARG A 242 10.11 9.73 20.16
N TYR A 243 9.86 9.64 21.47
CA TYR A 243 10.83 10.06 22.48
C TYR A 243 12.16 9.31 22.34
N LEU A 244 12.10 8.00 22.10
CA LEU A 244 13.29 7.18 21.87
C LEU A 244 13.99 7.53 20.55
N LEU A 245 13.26 7.87 19.50
CA LEU A 245 13.84 8.36 18.24
C LEU A 245 14.55 9.69 18.42
N ASP A 246 13.98 10.61 19.20
CA ASP A 246 14.60 11.91 19.50
C ASP A 246 15.88 11.76 20.35
N ALA A 247 16.07 10.60 21.03
CA ALA A 247 17.24 10.29 21.85
C ALA A 247 18.34 9.48 21.12
N LEU A 248 18.06 8.97 19.92
CA LEU A 248 19.01 8.23 19.07
C LEU A 248 19.75 9.17 18.12
#